data_AF-G5GGA1-F1
#
_entry.id   AF-G5GGA1-F1
#
_cell.length_a   1.000
_cell.length_b   1.000
_cell.length_c   1.000
_cell.angle_alpha   90.00
_cell.angle_beta   90.00
_cell.angle_gamma   90.00
#
_symmetry.space_group_name_H-M   'P 1'
#
loop_
_entity.id
_entity.type
_entity.pdbx_description
1 polymer ?
#
loop_
_entity_poly.entity_id
_entity_poly.type
_entity_poly.pdbx_seq_one_letter_code
_entity_poly.pdbx_strand_id
1 'polypeptide(L)'
;MKLEQVIKHFVTITKHKLTVMDLCFKVGMVEQAFLHDLSKYSPEEFIPGVKYYQGNKSPNAAEKLENGFSKAWLHHKGRNKHHFEYWIDYSINYDEGLIGMKMPLKYVLEMVCDRIAASMVYSGKDYNSAIPWEYYSKREGQVIHLHPETKLLLEKLLIINRDKGLKKTLAYMRWLYKHPYLYDDRVYKG
;
A
#
# COMPACT_ATOMS: atom_id res chain seq x y z
N MET A 1 -17.14 9.89 -20.29
CA MET A 1 -16.41 8.67 -19.85
C MET A 1 -16.90 7.49 -20.67
N LYS A 2 -16.02 6.62 -21.17
CA LYS A 2 -16.43 5.41 -21.91
C LYS A 2 -16.88 4.34 -20.90
N LEU A 3 -18.04 3.71 -21.12
CA LEU A 3 -18.58 2.66 -20.25
C LEU A 3 -17.57 1.51 -20.02
N GLU A 4 -16.81 1.17 -21.05
CA GLU A 4 -15.75 0.16 -20.97
C GLU A 4 -14.67 0.52 -19.93
N GLN A 5 -14.26 1.78 -19.83
CA GLN A 5 -13.27 2.23 -18.84
C GLN A 5 -13.84 2.15 -17.42
N VAL A 6 -15.13 2.44 -17.25
CA VAL A 6 -15.83 2.32 -15.96
C VAL A 6 -15.74 0.88 -15.47
N ILE A 7 -16.13 -0.07 -16.33
CA ILE A 7 -16.11 -1.50 -16.00
C ILE A 7 -14.69 -1.98 -15.72
N LYS A 8 -13.74 -1.66 -16.60
CA LYS A 8 -12.34 -2.07 -16.45
C LYS A 8 -11.70 -1.53 -15.17
N HIS A 9 -11.93 -0.26 -14.85
CA HIS A 9 -11.41 0.34 -13.62
C HIS A 9 -12.03 -0.30 -12.38
N PHE A 10 -13.35 -0.45 -12.35
CA PHE A 10 -14.07 -1.09 -11.25
C PHE A 10 -13.59 -2.51 -10.98
N VAL A 11 -13.45 -3.33 -12.03
CA VAL A 11 -12.93 -4.70 -11.92
C VAL A 11 -11.50 -4.70 -11.39
N THR A 12 -10.65 -3.79 -11.86
CA THR A 12 -9.25 -3.69 -11.43
C THR A 12 -9.12 -3.37 -9.94
N ILE A 13 -9.80 -2.32 -9.46
CA ILE A 13 -9.73 -1.93 -8.04
C ILE A 13 -10.37 -2.99 -7.13
N THR A 14 -11.42 -3.65 -7.61
CA THR A 14 -12.11 -4.69 -6.85
C THR A 14 -11.27 -5.96 -6.75
N LYS A 15 -10.62 -6.38 -7.85
CA LYS A 15 -9.67 -7.50 -7.83
C LYS A 15 -8.50 -7.24 -6.89
N HIS A 16 -7.95 -6.03 -6.90
CA HIS A 16 -6.92 -5.60 -5.95
C HIS A 16 -7.39 -5.71 -4.51
N LYS A 17 -8.53 -5.08 -4.18
CA LYS A 17 -9.13 -5.14 -2.83
C LYS A 17 -9.34 -6.56 -2.34
N LEU A 18 -9.93 -7.43 -3.16
CA LEU A 18 -10.18 -8.83 -2.79
C LEU A 18 -8.87 -9.62 -2.61
N THR A 19 -7.84 -9.31 -3.39
CA THR A 19 -6.51 -9.93 -3.22
C THR A 19 -5.88 -9.50 -1.89
N VAL A 20 -5.93 -8.20 -1.55
CA VAL A 20 -5.46 -7.72 -0.24
C VAL A 20 -6.27 -8.33 0.90
N MET A 21 -7.58 -8.43 0.75
CA MET A 21 -8.48 -9.06 1.71
C MET A 21 -8.05 -10.51 2.02
N ASP A 22 -7.81 -11.33 0.99
CA ASP A 22 -7.32 -12.70 1.16
C ASP A 22 -5.96 -12.77 1.88
N LEU A 23 -5.01 -11.90 1.51
CA LEU A 23 -3.71 -11.84 2.18
C LEU A 23 -3.84 -11.42 3.66
N CYS A 24 -4.66 -10.41 3.95
CA CYS A 24 -4.94 -9.95 5.31
C CYS A 24 -5.60 -11.05 6.15
N PHE A 25 -6.55 -11.82 5.61
CA PHE A 25 -7.13 -12.97 6.30
C PHE A 25 -6.07 -14.05 6.60
N LYS A 26 -5.16 -14.31 5.66
CA LYS A 26 -4.05 -15.24 5.88
C LYS A 26 -3.09 -14.75 6.97
N VAL A 27 -2.96 -13.45 7.22
CA VAL A 27 -2.18 -12.92 8.34
C VAL A 27 -2.98 -12.92 9.65
N GLY A 28 -4.31 -12.82 9.57
CA GLY A 28 -5.23 -12.67 10.72
C GLY A 28 -5.71 -11.24 10.96
N MET A 29 -5.48 -10.33 10.00
CA MET A 29 -5.83 -8.91 10.09
C MET A 29 -7.26 -8.68 9.56
N VAL A 30 -8.27 -9.08 10.33
CA VAL A 30 -9.68 -9.09 9.89
C VAL A 30 -10.20 -7.69 9.56
N GLU A 31 -9.91 -6.70 10.39
CA GLU A 31 -10.33 -5.31 10.16
C GLU A 31 -9.76 -4.77 8.84
N GLN A 32 -8.44 -4.93 8.63
CA GLN A 32 -7.75 -4.48 7.41
C GLN A 32 -8.27 -5.23 6.17
N ALA A 33 -8.62 -6.51 6.30
CA ALA A 33 -9.18 -7.29 5.21
C ALA A 33 -10.46 -6.66 4.64
N PHE A 34 -11.33 -6.11 5.50
CA PHE A 34 -12.57 -5.46 5.07
C PHE A 34 -12.38 -3.99 4.67
N LEU A 35 -11.59 -3.23 5.42
CA LEU A 35 -11.52 -1.78 5.28
C LEU A 35 -10.55 -1.28 4.21
N HIS A 36 -9.62 -2.12 3.75
CA HIS A 36 -8.61 -1.73 2.76
C HIS A 36 -9.24 -1.04 1.53
N ASP A 37 -8.75 0.17 1.22
CA ASP A 37 -9.05 0.92 0.00
C ASP A 37 -10.53 1.18 -0.30
N LEU A 38 -11.39 1.22 0.72
CA LEU A 38 -12.81 1.55 0.51
C LEU A 38 -13.01 2.96 -0.10
N SER A 39 -12.07 3.87 0.11
CA SER A 39 -12.13 5.22 -0.47
C SER A 39 -12.03 5.23 -2.00
N LYS A 40 -11.48 4.17 -2.64
CA LYS A 40 -11.39 4.07 -4.12
C LYS A 40 -12.74 4.04 -4.83
N TYR A 41 -13.82 3.76 -4.09
CA TYR A 41 -15.18 3.75 -4.60
C TYR A 41 -15.90 5.10 -4.43
N SER A 42 -15.28 6.10 -3.79
CA SER A 42 -15.85 7.45 -3.70
C SER A 42 -15.74 8.17 -5.05
N PRO A 43 -16.62 9.15 -5.33
CA PRO A 43 -16.54 9.95 -6.55
C PRO A 43 -15.17 10.65 -6.73
N GLU A 44 -14.54 11.08 -5.65
CA GLU A 44 -13.25 11.79 -5.65
C GLU A 44 -12.10 10.95 -6.19
N GLU A 45 -12.16 9.63 -6.04
CA GLU A 45 -11.14 8.69 -6.53
C GLU A 45 -11.59 7.94 -7.77
N PHE A 46 -12.84 7.48 -7.79
CA PHE A 46 -13.35 6.62 -8.86
C PHE A 46 -13.47 7.37 -10.20
N ILE A 47 -13.98 8.61 -10.20
CA ILE A 47 -14.17 9.38 -11.44
C ILE A 47 -12.82 9.68 -12.12
N PRO A 48 -11.81 10.24 -11.42
CA PRO A 48 -10.47 10.36 -12.00
C PRO A 48 -9.88 9.00 -12.38
N GLY A 49 -10.10 7.98 -11.56
CA GLY A 49 -9.66 6.61 -11.81
C GLY A 49 -10.13 6.06 -13.17
N VAL A 50 -11.39 6.34 -13.53
CA VAL A 50 -11.93 6.00 -14.86
C VAL A 50 -11.35 6.90 -15.94
N LYS A 51 -11.30 8.23 -15.73
CA LYS A 51 -10.76 9.19 -16.72
C LYS A 51 -9.34 8.82 -17.15
N TYR A 52 -8.50 8.42 -16.19
CA TYR A 52 -7.07 8.15 -16.38
C TYR A 52 -6.71 6.67 -16.50
N TYR A 53 -7.70 5.80 -16.72
CA TYR A 53 -7.50 4.36 -16.78
C TYR A 53 -6.59 3.94 -17.96
N GLN A 54 -5.48 3.25 -17.64
CA GLN A 54 -4.51 2.71 -18.61
C GLN A 54 -4.38 1.18 -18.57
N GLY A 55 -4.86 0.53 -17.51
CA GLY A 55 -4.83 -0.93 -17.33
C GLY A 55 -3.51 -1.54 -16.87
N ASN A 56 -2.36 -0.86 -17.02
CA ASN A 56 -1.05 -1.38 -16.64
C ASN A 56 -0.35 -0.61 -15.51
N LYS A 57 -0.93 0.50 -15.06
CA LYS A 57 -0.41 1.34 -13.99
C LYS A 57 -1.54 2.10 -13.29
N SER A 58 -1.23 2.71 -12.15
CA SER A 58 -2.19 3.53 -11.40
C SER A 58 -2.67 4.74 -12.24
N PRO A 59 -3.99 5.00 -12.34
CA PRO A 59 -4.54 6.19 -12.98
C PRO A 59 -3.99 7.50 -12.40
N ASN A 60 -3.66 7.51 -11.11
CA ASN A 60 -3.09 8.66 -10.40
C ASN A 60 -1.77 9.14 -11.00
N ALA A 61 -1.01 8.26 -11.65
CA ALA A 61 0.23 8.66 -12.32
C ALA A 61 -0.05 9.55 -13.54
N ALA A 62 -1.10 9.25 -14.31
CA ALA A 62 -1.48 10.10 -15.44
C ALA A 62 -2.14 11.40 -14.98
N GLU A 63 -2.94 11.37 -13.91
CA GLU A 63 -3.48 12.61 -13.32
C GLU A 63 -2.36 13.56 -12.86
N LYS A 64 -1.31 13.02 -12.21
CA LYS A 64 -0.11 13.81 -11.84
C LYS A 64 0.60 14.42 -13.04
N LEU A 65 0.69 13.70 -14.16
CA LEU A 65 1.35 14.21 -15.37
C LEU A 65 0.54 15.34 -16.02
N GLU A 66 -0.80 15.28 -16.00
CA GLU A 66 -1.65 16.35 -16.55
C GLU A 66 -1.72 17.57 -15.64
N ASN A 67 -1.88 17.37 -14.33
CA ASN A 67 -2.24 18.44 -13.40
C ASN A 67 -1.07 18.91 -12.51
N GLY A 68 0.08 18.23 -12.54
CA GLY A 68 1.16 18.41 -11.57
C GLY A 68 0.91 17.75 -10.20
N PHE A 69 -0.31 17.30 -9.93
CA PHE A 69 -0.70 16.54 -8.75
C PHE A 69 -1.85 15.58 -9.07
N SER A 70 -2.18 14.67 -8.15
CA SER A 70 -3.35 13.80 -8.29
C SER A 70 -4.30 14.04 -7.13
N LYS A 71 -5.49 14.59 -7.41
CA LYS A 71 -6.51 14.81 -6.40
C LYS A 71 -6.98 13.49 -5.82
N ALA A 72 -7.14 12.47 -6.68
CA ALA A 72 -7.47 11.12 -6.25
C ALA A 72 -6.41 10.56 -5.29
N TRP A 73 -5.12 10.71 -5.59
CA TRP A 73 -4.03 10.26 -4.71
C TRP A 73 -3.99 10.99 -3.38
N LEU A 74 -4.19 12.31 -3.36
CA LEU A 74 -4.23 13.09 -2.11
C LEU A 74 -5.38 12.63 -1.21
N HIS A 75 -6.57 12.41 -1.78
CA HIS A 75 -7.72 11.89 -1.06
C HIS A 75 -7.46 10.47 -0.52
N HIS A 76 -6.88 9.61 -1.37
CA HIS A 76 -6.60 8.20 -1.10
C HIS A 76 -5.58 7.99 0.01
N LYS A 77 -4.40 8.60 -0.11
CA LYS A 77 -3.35 8.49 0.91
C LYS A 77 -3.78 9.12 2.24
N GLY A 78 -4.68 10.10 2.21
CA GLY A 78 -5.24 10.75 3.40
C GLY A 78 -6.34 9.95 4.11
N ARG A 79 -6.83 8.85 3.54
CA ARG A 79 -7.88 7.98 4.14
C ARG A 79 -7.43 6.55 4.41
N ASN A 80 -6.38 6.10 3.73
CA ASN A 80 -5.86 4.74 3.87
C ASN A 80 -4.52 4.76 4.60
N LYS A 81 -4.57 4.41 5.89
CA LYS A 81 -3.44 4.48 6.82
C LYS A 81 -2.28 3.52 6.49
N HIS A 82 -2.43 2.59 5.55
CA HIS A 82 -1.31 1.77 5.08
C HIS A 82 -0.40 2.53 4.09
N HIS A 83 -0.81 3.69 3.58
CA HIS A 83 0.10 4.57 2.86
C HIS A 83 0.96 5.35 3.85
N PHE A 84 2.28 5.24 3.70
CA PHE A 84 3.22 5.93 4.59
C PHE A 84 3.08 7.45 4.53
N GLU A 85 2.58 7.99 3.41
CA GLU A 85 2.32 9.42 3.26
C GLU A 85 1.21 9.95 4.18
N TYR A 86 0.36 9.06 4.73
CA TYR A 86 -0.58 9.42 5.80
C TYR A 86 0.17 9.81 7.09
N TRP A 87 1.35 9.25 7.29
CA TRP A 87 2.16 9.38 8.51
C TRP A 87 3.28 10.40 8.34
N ILE A 88 3.10 11.40 7.48
CA ILE A 88 4.04 12.52 7.38
C ILE A 88 3.53 13.64 8.27
N ASP A 89 4.35 14.10 9.19
CA ASP A 89 4.02 15.16 10.14
C ASP A 89 5.28 15.98 10.50
N TYR A 90 5.11 17.09 11.20
CA TYR A 90 6.22 17.92 11.66
C TYR A 90 7.08 17.18 12.69
N SER A 91 8.39 17.28 12.53
CA SER A 91 9.33 16.87 13.58
C SER A 91 9.12 17.71 14.83
N ILE A 92 9.44 17.11 15.99
CA ILE A 92 9.53 17.85 17.27
C ILE A 92 10.60 18.94 17.17
N ASN A 93 11.65 18.69 16.37
CA ASN A 93 12.61 19.70 15.97
C ASN A 93 12.13 20.38 14.68
N TYR A 94 11.56 21.59 14.79
CA TYR A 94 10.96 22.29 13.66
C TYR A 94 11.91 22.57 12.49
N ASP A 95 13.22 22.62 12.73
CA ASP A 95 14.22 22.81 11.67
C ASP A 95 14.31 21.62 10.69
N GLU A 96 13.84 20.44 11.10
CA GLU A 96 13.78 19.24 10.25
C GLU A 96 12.54 19.21 9.34
N GLY A 97 11.55 20.07 9.60
CA GLY A 97 10.33 20.15 8.82
C GLY A 97 9.47 18.89 8.87
N LEU A 98 8.94 18.47 7.69
CA LEU A 98 8.05 17.31 7.55
C LEU A 98 8.86 16.01 7.43
N ILE A 99 8.63 15.09 8.37
CA ILE A 99 9.30 13.80 8.44
C ILE A 99 8.29 12.65 8.45
N GLY A 100 8.77 11.45 8.16
CA GLY A 100 7.98 10.22 8.28
C GLY A 100 7.88 9.74 9.72
N MET A 101 6.66 9.52 10.19
CA MET A 101 6.38 8.96 11.51
C MET A 101 6.36 7.43 11.47
N LYS A 102 6.82 6.80 12.55
CA LYS A 102 6.82 5.33 12.68
C LYS A 102 5.39 4.82 12.66
N MET A 103 5.06 4.03 11.63
CA MET A 103 3.72 3.49 11.40
C MET A 103 3.41 2.37 12.39
N PRO A 104 2.18 2.26 12.92
CA PRO A 104 1.75 1.09 13.67
C PRO A 104 1.87 -0.21 12.87
N LEU A 105 2.21 -1.32 13.53
CA LEU A 105 2.49 -2.61 12.88
C LEU A 105 1.43 -3.02 11.86
N LYS A 106 0.14 -2.93 12.23
CA LYS A 106 -0.97 -3.38 11.38
C LYS A 106 -0.99 -2.69 10.02
N TYR A 107 -0.62 -1.41 9.96
CA TYR A 107 -0.58 -0.65 8.71
C TYR A 107 0.69 -0.93 7.88
N VAL A 108 1.81 -1.31 8.53
CA VAL A 108 3.00 -1.79 7.80
C VAL A 108 2.71 -3.14 7.15
N LEU A 109 2.05 -4.05 7.88
CA LEU A 109 1.67 -5.35 7.35
C LEU A 109 0.63 -5.21 6.23
N GLU A 110 -0.37 -4.33 6.38
CA GLU A 110 -1.32 -3.99 5.32
C GLU A 110 -0.60 -3.41 4.09
N MET A 111 0.37 -2.51 4.26
CA MET A 111 1.18 -1.95 3.16
C MET A 111 1.95 -3.03 2.38
N VAL A 112 2.43 -4.07 3.08
CA VAL A 112 3.10 -5.22 2.43
C VAL A 112 2.08 -6.04 1.63
N CYS A 113 0.91 -6.33 2.20
CA CYS A 113 -0.18 -7.00 1.49
C CYS A 113 -0.60 -6.20 0.23
N ASP A 114 -0.77 -4.88 0.35
CA ASP A 114 -1.10 -3.98 -0.75
C ASP A 114 -0.09 -4.08 -1.90
N ARG A 115 1.21 -3.95 -1.62
CA ARG A 115 2.27 -4.02 -2.64
C ARG A 115 2.33 -5.39 -3.33
N ILE A 116 2.17 -6.47 -2.57
CA ILE A 116 2.12 -7.82 -3.11
C ILE A 116 0.90 -7.99 -4.02
N ALA A 117 -0.28 -7.58 -3.55
CA ALA A 117 -1.53 -7.69 -4.29
C ALA A 117 -1.51 -6.84 -5.58
N ALA A 118 -1.03 -5.59 -5.50
CA ALA A 118 -0.88 -4.73 -6.67
C ALA A 118 0.02 -5.40 -7.72
N SER A 119 1.14 -5.99 -7.28
CA SER A 119 2.04 -6.73 -8.17
C SER A 119 1.35 -7.93 -8.82
N MET A 120 0.55 -8.70 -8.07
CA MET A 120 -0.23 -9.81 -8.64
C MET A 120 -1.26 -9.35 -9.66
N VAL A 121 -1.97 -8.26 -9.37
CA VAL A 121 -3.03 -7.73 -10.24
C VAL A 121 -2.46 -7.16 -11.53
N TYR A 122 -1.41 -6.33 -11.45
CA TYR A 122 -0.84 -5.66 -12.62
C TYR A 122 0.06 -6.58 -13.46
N SER A 123 0.80 -7.51 -12.86
CA SER A 123 1.65 -8.45 -13.60
C SER A 123 0.87 -9.66 -14.13
N GLY A 124 -0.28 -9.99 -13.53
CA GLY A 124 -1.12 -11.10 -13.99
C GLY A 124 -0.35 -12.42 -14.07
N LYS A 125 -0.29 -13.02 -15.26
CA LYS A 125 0.42 -14.27 -15.51
C LYS A 125 1.95 -14.18 -15.35
N ASP A 126 2.49 -12.97 -15.47
CA ASP A 126 3.93 -12.71 -15.39
C ASP A 126 4.37 -12.44 -13.94
N TYR A 127 3.46 -12.59 -12.97
CA TYR A 127 3.77 -12.40 -11.56
C TYR A 127 4.79 -13.42 -11.03
N ASN A 128 5.78 -12.92 -10.30
CA ASN A 128 6.64 -13.71 -9.45
C ASN A 128 6.91 -12.97 -8.13
N SER A 129 7.43 -13.68 -7.12
CA SER A 129 7.57 -13.15 -5.77
C SER A 129 8.64 -12.06 -5.62
N ALA A 130 9.51 -11.84 -6.60
CA ALA A 130 10.51 -10.78 -6.59
C ALA A 130 9.95 -9.41 -6.99
N ILE A 131 8.89 -9.37 -7.79
CA ILE A 131 8.33 -8.13 -8.37
C ILE A 131 8.05 -7.04 -7.31
N PRO A 132 7.42 -7.33 -6.14
CA PRO A 132 7.19 -6.31 -5.13
C PRO A 132 8.48 -5.64 -4.63
N TRP A 133 9.55 -6.42 -4.42
CA TRP A 133 10.86 -5.92 -4.03
C TRP A 133 11.50 -5.10 -5.14
N GLU A 134 11.51 -5.60 -6.37
CA GLU A 134 12.11 -4.91 -7.52
C GLU A 134 11.40 -3.58 -7.83
N TYR A 135 10.09 -3.53 -7.67
CA TYR A 135 9.32 -2.30 -7.83
C TYR A 135 9.68 -1.25 -6.77
N TYR A 136 9.91 -1.71 -5.53
CA TYR A 136 10.33 -0.86 -4.42
C TYR A 136 11.76 -0.36 -4.61
N SER A 137 12.73 -1.26 -4.86
CA SER A 137 14.15 -0.93 -4.91
C SER A 137 14.48 0.08 -6.01
N LYS A 138 13.81 -0.01 -7.18
CA LYS A 138 13.94 0.98 -8.27
C LYS A 138 13.51 2.39 -7.88
N ARG A 139 12.75 2.53 -6.79
CA ARG A 139 12.18 3.80 -6.31
C ARG A 139 12.58 4.11 -4.89
N GLU A 140 13.55 3.41 -4.32
CA GLU A 140 13.91 3.57 -2.90
C GLU A 140 14.27 5.03 -2.58
N GLY A 141 15.01 5.70 -3.46
CA GLY A 141 15.34 7.12 -3.36
C GLY A 141 14.15 8.09 -3.50
N GLN A 142 12.96 7.62 -3.87
CA GLN A 142 11.72 8.40 -3.93
C GLN A 142 10.87 8.24 -2.66
N VAL A 143 11.24 7.32 -1.76
CA VAL A 143 10.51 7.01 -0.52
C VAL A 143 11.18 7.74 0.66
N ILE A 144 11.47 9.03 0.47
CA ILE A 144 12.31 9.84 1.37
C ILE A 144 11.68 10.14 2.74
N HIS A 145 10.34 10.10 2.83
CA HIS A 145 9.59 10.38 4.07
C HIS A 145 9.05 9.10 4.74
N LEU A 146 9.68 7.95 4.51
CA LEU A 146 9.34 6.73 5.25
C LEU A 146 10.22 6.62 6.49
N HIS A 147 9.61 6.49 7.67
CA HIS A 147 10.34 6.33 8.92
C HIS A 147 11.34 5.16 8.84
N PRO A 148 12.60 5.32 9.33
CA PRO A 148 13.64 4.31 9.19
C PRO A 148 13.24 2.90 9.67
N GLU A 149 12.61 2.77 10.83
CA GLU A 149 12.17 1.46 11.34
C GLU A 149 11.03 0.85 10.51
N THR A 150 10.10 1.68 10.03
CA THR A 150 9.03 1.23 9.13
C THR A 150 9.64 0.71 7.83
N LYS A 151 10.64 1.44 7.31
CA LYS A 151 11.39 1.07 6.11
C LYS A 151 12.07 -0.29 6.29
N LEU A 152 12.82 -0.47 7.38
CA LEU A 152 13.50 -1.73 7.67
C LEU A 152 12.53 -2.93 7.73
N LEU A 153 11.36 -2.77 8.37
CA LEU A 153 10.37 -3.84 8.40
C LEU A 153 9.76 -4.12 7.02
N LEU A 154 9.39 -3.06 6.27
CA LEU A 154 8.89 -3.20 4.90
C LEU A 154 9.88 -3.97 4.03
N GLU A 155 11.13 -3.55 4.00
CA GLU A 155 12.19 -4.17 3.19
C GLU A 155 12.42 -5.61 3.59
N LYS A 156 12.52 -5.90 4.91
CA LYS A 156 12.65 -7.26 5.42
C LYS A 156 11.53 -8.18 4.90
N LEU A 157 10.28 -7.72 4.94
CA LEU A 157 9.14 -8.51 4.50
C LEU A 157 9.11 -8.71 2.97
N LEU A 158 9.45 -7.69 2.20
CA LEU A 158 9.56 -7.80 0.74
C LEU A 158 10.72 -8.72 0.32
N ILE A 159 11.85 -8.68 1.03
CA ILE A 159 12.99 -9.59 0.81
C ILE A 159 12.62 -11.03 1.17
N ILE A 160 11.94 -11.28 2.29
CA ILE A 160 11.44 -12.63 2.62
C ILE A 160 10.49 -13.11 1.52
N ASN A 161 9.63 -12.25 0.97
CA ASN A 161 8.76 -12.62 -0.15
C ASN A 161 9.56 -13.01 -1.38
N ARG A 162 10.55 -12.19 -1.77
CA ARG A 162 11.45 -12.47 -2.88
C ARG A 162 12.16 -13.82 -2.72
N ASP A 163 12.81 -14.03 -1.58
CA ASP A 163 13.76 -15.13 -1.39
C ASP A 163 13.12 -16.43 -0.91
N LYS A 164 12.00 -16.34 -0.18
CA LYS A 164 11.35 -17.49 0.48
C LYS A 164 9.90 -17.71 0.05
N GLY A 165 9.35 -16.80 -0.75
CA GLY A 165 8.00 -16.89 -1.30
C GLY A 165 6.89 -16.52 -0.32
N LEU A 166 5.71 -16.28 -0.88
CA LEU A 166 4.54 -15.74 -0.19
C LEU A 166 4.13 -16.52 1.07
N LYS A 167 4.18 -17.86 1.00
CA LYS A 167 3.77 -18.71 2.14
C LYS A 167 4.63 -18.44 3.38
N LYS A 168 5.95 -18.27 3.22
CA LYS A 168 6.86 -17.98 4.33
C LYS A 168 6.68 -16.56 4.83
N THR A 169 6.49 -15.60 3.94
CA THR A 169 6.20 -14.20 4.30
C THR A 169 4.93 -14.09 5.14
N LEU A 170 3.81 -14.66 4.68
CA LEU A 170 2.53 -14.60 5.41
C LEU A 170 2.60 -15.30 6.77
N ALA A 171 3.34 -16.41 6.87
CA ALA A 171 3.57 -17.10 8.15
C ALA A 171 4.36 -16.21 9.13
N TYR A 172 5.42 -15.55 8.65
CA TYR A 172 6.20 -14.63 9.48
C TYR A 172 5.39 -13.39 9.88
N MET A 173 4.63 -12.80 8.96
CA MET A 173 3.73 -11.67 9.25
C MET A 173 2.66 -12.06 10.28
N ARG A 174 2.06 -13.26 10.17
CA ARG A 174 1.09 -13.78 11.14
C ARG A 174 1.71 -13.92 12.52
N TRP A 175 2.94 -14.43 12.60
CA TRP A 175 3.67 -14.51 13.86
C TRP A 175 3.94 -13.12 14.43
N LEU A 176 4.44 -12.17 13.62
CA LEU A 176 4.72 -10.80 14.06
C LEU A 176 3.45 -10.08 14.54
N TYR A 177 2.32 -10.26 13.85
CA TYR A 177 1.03 -9.68 14.23
C TYR A 177 0.55 -10.16 15.61
N LYS A 178 0.90 -11.38 16.02
CA LYS A 178 0.64 -11.91 17.37
C LYS A 178 1.64 -11.43 18.44
N HIS A 179 2.75 -10.83 18.02
CA HIS A 179 3.81 -10.32 18.90
C HIS A 179 4.14 -8.86 18.55
N PRO A 180 3.15 -7.94 18.62
CA PRO A 180 3.32 -6.57 18.14
C PRO A 180 4.43 -5.80 18.87
N TYR A 181 4.69 -6.13 20.13
CA TYR A 181 5.75 -5.55 20.97
C TYR A 181 7.17 -5.71 20.42
N LEU A 182 7.39 -6.63 19.46
CA LEU A 182 8.68 -6.80 18.78
C LEU A 182 8.96 -5.72 17.74
N TYR A 183 7.93 -4.99 17.32
CA TYR A 183 8.04 -3.89 16.36
C TYR A 183 7.66 -2.56 17.00
N ASP A 184 6.61 -2.56 17.83
CA ASP A 184 6.10 -1.36 18.46
C ASP A 184 5.67 -1.64 19.90
N ASP A 185 6.34 -1.01 20.85
CA ASP A 185 6.00 -0.99 22.27
C ASP A 185 4.96 0.08 22.62
N ARG A 186 4.61 0.95 21.67
CA ARG A 186 3.60 2.00 21.87
C ARG A 186 2.20 1.40 21.87
N VAL A 187 1.43 1.73 22.91
CA VAL A 187 0.01 1.40 22.99
C VAL A 187 -0.78 2.46 22.21
N TYR A 188 -1.14 2.14 20.96
CA TYR A 188 -2.10 2.95 20.22
C TYR A 188 -3.51 2.66 20.72
N LYS A 189 -4.04 3.53 21.59
CA LYS A 189 -5.47 3.58 21.85
C LYS A 189 -6.12 4.25 20.63
N GLY A 190 -6.75 3.43 19.78
CA GLY A 190 -7.50 3.89 18.62
C GLY A 190 -8.82 4.52 19.01
#